data_AF-A0A7W7W1A5-F1
#
_entry.id   AF-A0A7W7W1A5-F1
#
_cell.length_a   1.000
_cell.length_b   1.000
_cell.length_c   1.000
_cell.angle_alpha   90.00
_cell.angle_beta   90.00
_cell.angle_gamma   90.00
#
_symmetry.space_group_name_H-M   'P 1'
#
loop_
_entity.id
_entity.type
_entity.pdbx_description
1 polymer ?
#
loop_
_entity_poly.entity_id
_entity_poly.type
_entity_poly.pdbx_seq_one_letter_code
_entity_poly.pdbx_strand_id
1 'polypeptide(L)'
;MSESDAAPKWGFPVRASSLDVAWRRELREIDPADYTESDRARLFLSSVAGALAEQAIRLAETWDDGDRFPAALAADAVPLGKLATKALDYAVVTARVRGASWEDIGEQLGMTRQSAHTRWGELEAEWRRDNVGTSCIHPGTRAAGLDAWTERVNDPPDDPRIPHERRVSAALDVTADRSGHRPRQAARFPEGRAWNLVNRDPDLSARRRRRVTGFLALVYAAILHRDPGLAPDNDELADALRHAGTWGVDTDTVDASCARLDQAARGLLAREPAEWQAVLEDFVATSEAKDTPSGPHAVYWRDAVRVTTGADGFPSRRSLPVEDARRLLDMVVDPNGPANEPSAN
;
A
#
# COMPACT_ATOMS: atom_id res chain seq x y z
N MET A 1 -16.23 17.74 43.43
CA MET A 1 -15.58 18.21 42.18
C MET A 1 -15.33 16.98 41.35
N SER A 2 -16.02 16.87 40.21
CA SER A 2 -16.10 15.69 39.35
C SER A 2 -15.07 15.79 38.22
N GLU A 3 -14.38 14.70 37.95
CA GLU A 3 -13.28 14.51 36.98
C GLU A 3 -13.83 14.38 35.54
N SER A 4 -14.60 15.37 35.08
CA SER A 4 -15.40 15.30 33.84
C SER A 4 -15.10 16.39 32.79
N ASP A 5 -14.07 17.23 32.95
CA ASP A 5 -13.95 18.48 32.17
C ASP A 5 -12.62 18.66 31.41
N ALA A 6 -12.08 17.60 30.80
CA ALA A 6 -10.88 17.67 29.97
C ALA A 6 -11.11 17.36 28.47
N ALA A 7 -12.30 17.66 27.93
CA ALA A 7 -12.54 17.57 26.48
C ALA A 7 -12.47 18.98 25.84
N PRO A 8 -11.74 19.17 24.71
CA PRO A 8 -11.72 20.44 24.00
C PRO A 8 -13.11 20.78 23.42
N LYS A 9 -13.59 22.01 23.64
CA LYS A 9 -14.94 22.50 23.28
C LYS A 9 -15.24 22.68 21.79
N TRP A 10 -14.33 22.31 20.89
CA TRP A 10 -14.49 22.51 19.44
C TRP A 10 -14.48 21.17 18.71
N GLY A 11 -15.68 20.62 18.46
CA GLY A 11 -15.89 19.46 17.61
C GLY A 11 -17.38 19.11 17.51
N PHE A 12 -17.92 19.08 16.29
CA PHE A 12 -19.17 18.37 16.04
C PHE A 12 -18.98 16.91 16.47
N PRO A 13 -19.84 16.34 17.33
CA PRO A 13 -19.69 14.96 17.75
C PRO A 13 -20.08 14.04 16.60
N VAL A 14 -19.12 13.73 15.73
CA VAL A 14 -19.23 12.54 14.88
C VAL A 14 -19.21 11.35 15.85
N ARG A 15 -20.38 10.77 16.11
CA ARG A 15 -20.47 9.51 16.85
C ARG A 15 -19.66 8.49 16.05
N ALA A 16 -18.56 8.00 16.63
CA ALA A 16 -17.83 6.89 16.06
C ALA A 16 -18.83 5.76 15.76
N SER A 17 -18.75 5.18 14.55
CA SER A 17 -19.60 4.04 14.22
C SER A 17 -19.34 2.89 15.19
N SER A 18 -20.30 1.99 15.37
CA SER A 18 -20.10 0.79 16.21
C SER A 18 -18.90 -0.06 15.74
N LEU A 19 -18.66 -0.09 14.42
CA LEU A 19 -17.49 -0.71 13.80
C LEU A 19 -16.19 -0.01 14.18
N ASP A 20 -16.18 1.32 14.26
CA ASP A 20 -14.99 2.06 14.69
C ASP A 20 -14.66 1.84 16.17
N VAL A 21 -15.68 1.74 17.02
CA VAL A 21 -15.46 1.43 18.44
C VAL A 21 -14.87 0.03 18.62
N ALA A 22 -15.38 -0.96 17.87
CA ALA A 22 -14.83 -2.32 17.89
C ALA A 22 -13.40 -2.37 17.35
N TRP A 23 -13.15 -1.77 16.19
CA TRP A 23 -11.82 -1.72 15.57
C TRP A 23 -10.77 -1.02 16.46
N ARG A 24 -11.15 0.10 17.08
CA ARG A 24 -10.25 0.82 18.01
C ARG A 24 -9.96 0.01 19.27
N ARG A 25 -10.85 -0.90 19.67
CA ARG A 25 -10.60 -1.83 20.79
C ARG A 25 -9.60 -2.91 20.36
N GLU A 26 -9.83 -3.53 19.21
CA GLU A 26 -8.94 -4.58 18.66
C GLU A 26 -7.49 -4.09 18.51
N LEU A 27 -7.27 -2.87 18.00
CA LEU A 27 -5.92 -2.31 17.88
C LEU A 27 -5.19 -2.17 19.23
N ARG A 28 -5.91 -1.98 20.33
CA ARG A 28 -5.31 -1.87 21.68
C ARG A 28 -5.04 -3.23 22.32
N GLU A 29 -5.64 -4.28 21.80
CA GLU A 29 -5.42 -5.66 22.26
C GLU A 29 -4.17 -6.27 21.59
N ILE A 30 -3.65 -5.66 20.53
CA ILE A 30 -2.37 -6.05 19.91
C ILE A 30 -1.22 -5.69 20.85
N ASP A 31 -0.40 -6.67 21.22
CA ASP A 31 0.78 -6.41 22.06
C ASP A 31 1.69 -5.39 21.37
N PRO A 32 2.15 -4.32 22.05
CA PRO A 32 3.13 -3.40 21.49
C PRO A 32 4.33 -4.09 20.82
N ALA A 33 4.77 -5.24 21.35
CA ALA A 33 5.88 -6.02 20.80
C ALA A 33 5.59 -6.59 19.40
N ASP A 34 4.32 -6.78 19.04
CA ASP A 34 3.91 -7.30 17.73
C ASP A 34 3.98 -6.23 16.61
N TYR A 35 4.04 -4.94 16.98
CA TYR A 35 4.21 -3.86 16.01
C TYR A 35 5.63 -3.85 15.46
N THR A 36 5.72 -4.08 14.15
CA THR A 36 7.00 -4.10 13.44
C THR A 36 7.71 -2.75 13.49
N GLU A 37 9.00 -2.75 13.14
CA GLU A 37 9.77 -1.53 12.94
C GLU A 37 9.08 -0.61 11.89
N SER A 38 8.57 -1.19 10.80
CA SER A 38 7.84 -0.50 9.73
C SER A 38 6.56 0.17 10.24
N ASP A 39 5.81 -0.51 11.11
CA ASP A 39 4.59 0.03 11.71
C ASP A 39 4.87 1.25 12.56
N ARG A 40 5.89 1.15 13.41
CA ARG A 40 6.30 2.24 14.29
C ARG A 40 6.74 3.44 13.47
N ALA A 41 7.59 3.23 12.45
CA ALA A 41 8.04 4.30 11.57
C ALA A 41 6.86 5.00 10.86
N ARG A 42 5.92 4.21 10.33
CA ARG A 42 4.71 4.73 9.68
C ARG A 42 3.84 5.55 10.65
N LEU A 43 3.65 5.08 11.87
CA LEU A 43 2.88 5.80 12.89
C LEU A 43 3.55 7.12 13.30
N PHE A 44 4.89 7.16 13.41
CA PHE A 44 5.63 8.40 13.66
C PHE A 44 5.47 9.39 12.50
N LEU A 45 5.64 8.94 11.27
CA LEU A 45 5.43 9.75 10.07
C LEU A 45 4.01 10.32 10.03
N SER A 46 2.98 9.48 10.19
CA SER A 46 1.59 9.92 10.19
C SER A 46 1.29 10.90 11.33
N SER A 47 1.92 10.74 12.49
CA SER A 47 1.76 11.68 13.62
C SER A 47 2.35 13.06 13.30
N VAL A 48 3.55 13.11 12.72
CA VAL A 48 4.18 14.37 12.32
C VAL A 48 3.41 15.03 11.17
N ALA A 49 2.94 14.23 10.20
CA ALA A 49 2.11 14.72 9.10
C ALA A 49 0.76 15.29 9.58
N GLY A 50 0.13 14.65 10.57
CA GLY A 50 -1.08 15.17 11.20
C GLY A 50 -0.85 16.52 11.88
N ALA A 51 0.22 16.63 12.68
CA ALA A 51 0.61 17.89 13.30
C ALA A 51 0.94 19.00 12.28
N LEU A 52 1.61 18.64 11.17
CA LEU A 52 1.90 19.55 10.07
C LEU A 52 0.61 20.10 9.44
N ALA A 53 -0.34 19.21 9.14
CA ALA A 53 -1.62 19.59 8.56
C ALA A 53 -2.47 20.45 9.52
N GLU A 54 -2.51 20.13 10.81
CA GLU A 54 -3.17 20.98 11.81
C GLU A 54 -2.55 22.38 11.88
N GLN A 55 -1.22 22.48 11.85
CA GLN A 55 -0.54 23.77 11.83
C GLN A 55 -0.84 24.55 10.54
N ALA A 56 -0.93 23.87 9.40
CA ALA A 56 -1.31 24.49 8.13
C ALA A 56 -2.75 25.01 8.17
N ILE A 57 -3.69 24.24 8.74
CA ILE A 57 -5.09 24.66 8.93
C ILE A 57 -5.13 25.93 9.80
N ARG A 58 -4.45 25.94 10.96
CA ARG A 58 -4.40 27.13 11.85
C ARG A 58 -3.84 28.37 11.16
N LEU A 59 -2.88 28.20 10.25
CA LEU A 59 -2.30 29.32 9.49
C LEU A 59 -3.23 29.79 8.36
N ALA A 60 -4.07 28.92 7.82
CA ALA A 60 -5.03 29.24 6.76
C ALA A 60 -6.33 29.87 7.29
N GLU A 61 -6.67 29.64 8.55
CA GLU A 61 -7.81 30.25 9.23
C GLU A 61 -7.61 31.76 9.39
N THR A 62 -8.53 32.55 8.81
CA THR A 62 -8.45 34.03 8.79
C THR A 62 -9.34 34.70 9.85
N TRP A 63 -10.12 33.94 10.60
CA TRP A 63 -11.16 34.48 11.50
C TRP A 63 -10.60 35.34 12.65
N ASP A 64 -9.30 35.21 12.94
CA ASP A 64 -8.58 35.91 14.01
C ASP A 64 -7.61 36.98 13.49
N ASP A 65 -7.55 37.20 12.16
CA ASP A 65 -6.57 38.11 11.56
C ASP A 65 -6.76 39.57 12.01
N GLY A 66 -7.99 39.96 12.34
CA GLY A 66 -8.34 41.32 12.78
C GLY A 66 -7.79 41.70 14.16
N ASP A 67 -7.60 40.71 15.04
CA ASP A 67 -7.15 40.90 16.43
C ASP A 67 -5.68 40.52 16.62
N ARG A 68 -5.05 39.90 15.62
CA ARG A 68 -3.65 39.46 15.67
C ARG A 68 -2.65 40.60 15.45
N PHE A 69 -1.55 40.52 16.19
CA PHE A 69 -0.37 41.33 15.88
C PHE A 69 0.20 40.94 14.50
N PRO A 70 0.51 41.87 13.58
CA PRO A 70 0.92 41.53 12.21
C PRO A 70 2.11 40.56 12.08
N ALA A 71 3.05 40.57 13.04
CA ALA A 71 4.18 39.63 13.04
C ALA A 71 3.84 38.22 13.56
N ALA A 72 2.64 38.02 14.13
CA ALA A 72 2.20 36.73 14.66
C ALA A 72 2.14 35.65 13.55
N LEU A 73 1.73 36.02 12.33
CA LEU A 73 1.70 35.10 11.19
C LEU A 73 3.10 34.53 10.87
N ALA A 74 4.14 35.35 10.95
CA ALA A 74 5.51 34.89 10.75
C ALA A 74 5.95 33.94 11.87
N ALA A 75 5.56 34.22 13.13
CA ALA A 75 5.83 33.33 14.25
C ALA A 75 5.10 31.99 14.12
N ASP A 76 3.86 31.98 13.63
CA ASP A 76 3.04 30.79 13.41
C ASP A 76 3.54 29.94 12.22
N ALA A 77 4.18 30.56 11.23
CA ALA A 77 4.77 29.87 10.09
C ALA A 77 6.07 29.10 10.45
N VAL A 78 6.81 29.52 11.48
CA VAL A 78 8.08 28.86 11.88
C VAL A 78 7.86 27.39 12.30
N PRO A 79 6.90 27.06 13.18
CA PRO A 79 6.56 25.66 13.49
C PRO A 79 6.20 24.82 12.26
N LEU A 80 5.50 25.40 11.27
CA LEU A 80 5.12 24.70 10.05
C LEU A 80 6.36 24.22 9.28
N GLY A 81 7.36 25.09 9.08
CA GLY A 81 8.61 24.73 8.41
C GLY A 81 9.41 23.65 9.17
N LYS A 82 9.42 23.71 10.51
CA LYS A 82 10.05 22.69 11.35
C LYS A 82 9.34 21.34 11.23
N LEU A 83 8.01 21.34 11.26
CA LEU A 83 7.19 20.13 11.10
C LEU A 83 7.34 19.54 9.69
N ALA A 84 7.42 20.36 8.65
CA ALA A 84 7.62 19.90 7.27
C ALA A 84 8.98 19.21 7.10
N THR A 85 10.04 19.80 7.67
CA THR A 85 11.37 19.18 7.69
C THR A 85 11.33 17.84 8.42
N LYS A 86 10.73 17.83 9.62
CA LYS A 86 10.57 16.60 10.42
C LYS A 86 9.76 15.53 9.67
N ALA A 87 8.70 15.91 8.96
CA ALA A 87 7.88 14.99 8.18
C ALA A 87 8.70 14.33 7.06
N LEU A 88 9.53 15.10 6.35
CA LEU A 88 10.46 14.57 5.35
C LEU A 88 11.47 13.60 5.98
N ASP A 89 12.05 13.97 7.11
CA ASP A 89 13.01 13.14 7.83
C ASP A 89 12.39 11.77 8.23
N TYR A 90 11.20 11.76 8.82
CA TYR A 90 10.51 10.50 9.14
C TYR A 90 9.98 9.75 7.91
N ALA A 91 9.71 10.42 6.79
CA ALA A 91 9.35 9.77 5.54
C ALA A 91 10.52 8.97 4.98
N VAL A 92 11.74 9.55 5.03
CA VAL A 92 12.98 8.86 4.65
C VAL A 92 13.26 7.68 5.57
N VAL A 93 13.14 7.84 6.89
CA VAL A 93 13.27 6.73 7.85
C VAL A 93 12.26 5.63 7.55
N THR A 94 10.98 5.97 7.35
CA THR A 94 9.93 5.00 7.01
C THR A 94 10.26 4.24 5.73
N ALA A 95 10.76 4.91 4.69
CA ALA A 95 11.17 4.26 3.44
C ALA A 95 12.36 3.30 3.66
N ARG A 96 13.35 3.71 4.46
CA ARG A 96 14.53 2.89 4.80
C ARG A 96 14.16 1.63 5.56
N VAL A 97 13.30 1.75 6.58
CA VAL A 97 12.79 0.62 7.35
C VAL A 97 12.01 -0.35 6.47
N ARG A 98 11.31 0.16 5.45
CA ARG A 98 10.62 -0.65 4.43
C ARG A 98 11.54 -1.19 3.32
N GLY A 99 12.86 -1.08 3.50
CA GLY A 99 13.86 -1.68 2.61
C GLY A 99 14.26 -0.84 1.40
N ALA A 100 13.77 0.40 1.25
CA ALA A 100 14.23 1.27 0.17
C ALA A 100 15.74 1.57 0.33
N SER A 101 16.52 1.50 -0.74
CA SER A 101 17.94 1.82 -0.69
C SER A 101 18.18 3.34 -0.65
N TRP A 102 19.38 3.77 -0.23
CA TRP A 102 19.78 5.18 -0.34
C TRP A 102 19.82 5.68 -1.79
N GLU A 103 20.02 4.78 -2.74
CA GLU A 103 19.97 5.08 -4.16
C GLU A 103 18.54 5.38 -4.62
N ASP A 104 17.58 4.54 -4.27
CA ASP A 104 16.15 4.77 -4.56
C ASP A 104 15.67 6.10 -3.96
N ILE A 105 16.08 6.39 -2.72
CA ILE A 105 15.71 7.63 -2.03
C ILE A 105 16.37 8.85 -2.69
N GLY A 106 17.66 8.73 -3.06
CA GLY A 106 18.38 9.77 -3.78
C GLY A 106 17.70 10.09 -5.11
N GLU A 107 17.46 9.07 -5.94
CA GLU A 107 16.78 9.19 -7.23
C GLU A 107 15.42 9.89 -7.06
N GLN A 108 14.59 9.42 -6.11
CA GLN A 108 13.25 9.96 -5.88
C GLN A 108 13.24 11.42 -5.40
N LEU A 109 14.29 11.86 -4.71
CA LEU A 109 14.45 13.23 -4.22
C LEU A 109 15.34 14.10 -5.11
N GLY A 110 15.78 13.60 -6.27
CA GLY A 110 16.65 14.34 -7.18
C GLY A 110 18.04 14.64 -6.61
N MET A 111 18.59 13.75 -5.79
CA MET A 111 19.94 13.88 -5.22
C MET A 111 20.74 12.58 -5.33
N THR A 112 22.05 12.65 -5.08
CA THR A 112 22.88 11.45 -5.13
C THR A 112 22.62 10.53 -3.94
N ARG A 113 22.87 9.22 -4.11
CA ARG A 113 22.90 8.23 -3.03
C ARG A 113 23.72 8.71 -1.82
N GLN A 114 24.92 9.25 -2.09
CA GLN A 114 25.82 9.72 -1.04
C GLN A 114 25.23 10.91 -0.28
N SER A 115 24.62 11.87 -0.99
CA SER A 115 23.96 13.02 -0.37
C SER A 115 22.80 12.58 0.53
N ALA A 116 21.99 11.62 0.09
CA ALA A 116 20.91 11.06 0.89
C ALA A 116 21.43 10.37 2.16
N HIS A 117 22.44 9.49 2.02
CA HIS A 117 23.05 8.81 3.15
C HIS A 117 23.70 9.78 4.15
N THR A 118 24.47 10.77 3.68
CA THR A 118 25.09 11.78 4.56
C THR A 118 24.03 12.57 5.34
N ARG A 119 22.88 12.87 4.72
CA ARG A 119 21.84 13.68 5.36
C ARG A 119 21.00 12.90 6.39
N TRP A 120 20.66 11.65 6.11
CA TRP A 120 19.69 10.89 6.92
C TRP A 120 20.23 9.60 7.53
N GLY A 121 21.47 9.20 7.23
CA GLY A 121 22.06 7.95 7.72
C GLY A 121 22.17 7.90 9.25
N GLU A 122 22.62 9.00 9.86
CA GLU A 122 22.71 9.09 11.32
C GLU A 122 21.31 9.07 11.96
N LEU A 123 20.36 9.81 11.40
CA LEU A 123 18.98 9.82 11.88
C LEU A 123 18.32 8.43 11.80
N GLU A 124 18.51 7.70 10.71
CA GLU A 124 17.98 6.33 10.58
C GLU A 124 18.62 5.39 11.62
N ALA A 125 19.93 5.50 11.82
CA ALA A 125 20.65 4.70 12.81
C ALA A 125 20.24 5.04 14.26
N GLU A 126 20.05 6.32 14.58
CA GLU A 126 19.49 6.77 15.87
C GLU A 126 18.07 6.25 16.06
N TRP A 127 17.21 6.43 15.06
CA TRP A 127 15.84 5.95 15.10
C TRP A 127 15.78 4.45 15.37
N ARG A 128 16.63 3.63 14.73
CA ARG A 128 16.70 2.18 14.97
C ARG A 128 17.16 1.80 16.36
N ARG A 129 18.10 2.55 16.95
CA ARG A 129 18.56 2.30 18.32
C ARG A 129 17.47 2.60 19.34
N ASP A 130 16.74 3.70 19.14
CA ASP A 130 15.86 4.25 20.18
C ASP A 130 14.42 3.73 20.11
N ASN A 131 13.92 3.35 18.92
CA ASN A 131 12.51 2.96 18.73
C ASN A 131 12.16 1.51 19.08
N VAL A 132 13.12 0.76 19.63
CA VAL A 132 12.90 -0.61 20.10
C VAL A 132 12.01 -0.66 21.36
N GLY A 133 11.72 0.47 22.05
CA GLY A 133 10.91 0.36 23.28
C GLY A 133 10.30 1.59 23.95
N THR A 134 10.22 2.77 23.34
CA THR A 134 10.12 4.03 24.13
C THR A 134 8.92 4.94 23.90
N SER A 135 7.95 4.60 23.04
CA SER A 135 6.70 5.39 23.01
C SER A 135 5.85 5.08 24.24
N CYS A 136 5.61 6.08 25.09
CA CYS A 136 4.66 5.97 26.21
C CYS A 136 3.20 5.78 25.75
N ILE A 137 2.91 6.03 24.47
CA ILE A 137 1.60 5.79 23.86
C ILE A 137 1.64 4.45 23.13
N HIS A 138 0.69 3.58 23.46
CA HIS A 138 0.44 2.32 22.77
C HIS A 138 0.28 2.54 21.25
N PRO A 139 0.99 1.80 20.38
CA PRO A 139 0.93 1.98 18.94
C PRO A 139 -0.50 1.90 18.37
N GLY A 140 -1.30 0.94 18.83
CA GLY A 140 -2.71 0.82 18.43
C GLY A 140 -3.58 2.03 18.83
N THR A 141 -3.34 2.63 20.00
CA THR A 141 -4.02 3.87 20.41
C THR A 141 -3.63 5.02 19.50
N ARG A 142 -2.35 5.12 19.11
CA ARG A 142 -1.87 6.12 18.17
C ARG A 142 -2.50 5.92 16.78
N ALA A 143 -2.54 4.70 16.27
CA ALA A 143 -3.16 4.36 14.99
C ALA A 143 -4.64 4.76 14.96
N ALA A 144 -5.40 4.37 15.99
CA ALA A 144 -6.80 4.74 16.16
C ALA A 144 -7.04 6.26 16.19
N GLY A 145 -6.16 7.00 16.88
CA GLY A 145 -6.23 8.47 16.93
C GLY A 145 -5.97 9.11 15.56
N LEU A 146 -5.01 8.58 14.80
CA LEU A 146 -4.69 9.05 13.46
C LEU A 146 -5.78 8.75 12.44
N ASP A 147 -6.43 7.59 12.54
CA ASP A 147 -7.60 7.26 11.73
C ASP A 147 -8.73 8.25 11.98
N ALA A 148 -9.06 8.50 13.25
CA ALA A 148 -10.09 9.46 13.64
C ALA A 148 -9.78 10.89 13.16
N TRP A 149 -8.51 11.28 13.20
CA TRP A 149 -8.05 12.56 12.69
C TRP A 149 -8.18 12.63 11.16
N THR A 150 -7.77 11.58 10.45
CA THR A 150 -7.85 11.49 8.99
C THR A 150 -9.29 11.52 8.50
N GLU A 151 -10.20 10.84 9.20
CA GLU A 151 -11.65 10.90 8.95
C GLU A 151 -12.19 12.33 9.11
N ARG A 152 -11.80 13.02 10.19
CA ARG A 152 -12.23 14.40 10.45
C ARG A 152 -11.77 15.39 9.37
N VAL A 153 -10.53 15.24 8.89
CA VAL A 153 -9.93 16.19 7.95
C VAL A 153 -10.38 15.95 6.50
N ASN A 154 -10.82 14.73 6.15
CA ASN A 154 -11.19 14.38 4.77
C ASN A 154 -12.68 14.54 4.42
N ASP A 155 -13.50 15.18 5.26
CA ASP A 155 -14.96 15.20 5.04
C ASP A 155 -15.37 15.96 3.76
N PRO A 156 -16.34 15.43 3.00
CA PRO A 156 -17.72 15.84 3.28
C PRO A 156 -18.63 14.67 3.73
N PRO A 157 -19.66 14.98 4.55
CA PRO A 157 -20.53 14.03 5.25
C PRO A 157 -21.42 13.13 4.37
N ASP A 158 -21.27 13.21 3.04
CA ASP A 158 -22.09 12.51 2.04
C ASP A 158 -21.30 11.52 1.16
N ASP A 159 -19.98 11.32 1.37
CA ASP A 159 -19.24 10.25 0.67
C ASP A 159 -19.04 9.02 1.58
N PRO A 160 -19.94 8.01 1.53
CA PRO A 160 -19.82 6.78 2.32
C PRO A 160 -18.63 5.89 1.93
N ARG A 161 -17.70 6.39 1.10
CA ARG A 161 -16.58 5.65 0.54
C ARG A 161 -15.22 6.19 0.93
N ILE A 162 -15.00 6.79 2.10
CA ILE A 162 -13.59 6.87 2.59
C ILE A 162 -13.15 5.40 2.75
N PRO A 163 -12.36 4.84 1.81
CA PRO A 163 -12.14 3.41 1.79
C PRO A 163 -11.32 3.08 3.05
N HIS A 164 -11.62 1.96 3.70
CA HIS A 164 -10.84 1.47 4.85
C HIS A 164 -9.32 1.47 4.59
N GLU A 165 -8.90 1.40 3.32
CA GLU A 165 -7.52 1.50 2.84
C GLU A 165 -6.83 2.84 3.11
N ARG A 166 -7.57 3.93 3.36
CA ARG A 166 -7.00 5.24 3.69
C ARG A 166 -6.68 5.39 5.16
N ARG A 167 -7.11 4.45 6.03
CA ARG A 167 -6.78 4.45 7.45
C ARG A 167 -5.29 4.17 7.64
N VAL A 168 -4.67 4.88 8.58
CA VAL A 168 -3.29 4.62 8.98
C VAL A 168 -3.18 3.21 9.54
N SER A 169 -4.16 2.78 10.35
CA SER A 169 -4.19 1.43 10.90
C SER A 169 -4.24 0.33 9.84
N ALA A 170 -4.88 0.55 8.70
CA ALA A 170 -4.96 -0.44 7.62
C ALA A 170 -3.63 -0.63 6.88
N ALA A 171 -2.73 0.34 6.98
CA ALA A 171 -1.41 0.31 6.34
C ALA A 171 -0.30 -0.25 7.25
N LEU A 172 -0.66 -0.77 8.44
CA LEU A 172 0.27 -1.41 9.36
C LEU A 172 0.41 -2.90 9.04
N ASP A 173 1.62 -3.42 9.07
CA ASP A 173 1.97 -4.82 8.89
C ASP A 173 1.28 -5.70 9.94
N VAL A 174 1.28 -5.28 11.22
CA VAL A 174 0.62 -6.05 12.30
C VAL A 174 -0.89 -6.21 12.10
N THR A 175 -1.55 -5.22 11.49
CA THR A 175 -2.98 -5.31 11.16
C THR A 175 -3.18 -6.01 9.83
N ALA A 176 -2.24 -5.89 8.88
CA ALA A 176 -2.29 -6.59 7.61
C ALA A 176 -2.22 -8.11 7.78
N ASP A 177 -1.43 -8.57 8.76
CA ASP A 177 -1.28 -9.98 9.11
C ASP A 177 -2.45 -10.50 9.97
N ARG A 178 -2.98 -9.71 10.91
CA ARG A 178 -4.09 -10.15 11.79
C ARG A 178 -5.49 -10.01 11.22
N SER A 179 -5.76 -9.01 10.38
CA SER A 179 -7.11 -8.75 9.88
C SER A 179 -7.50 -9.61 8.67
N GLY A 180 -6.67 -10.58 8.30
CA GLY A 180 -6.79 -11.26 7.01
C GLY A 180 -6.72 -10.25 5.85
N HIS A 181 -5.97 -9.15 6.00
CA HIS A 181 -5.90 -8.11 4.96
C HIS A 181 -5.21 -8.61 3.70
N ARG A 182 -4.05 -9.30 3.80
CA ARG A 182 -3.37 -9.82 2.61
C ARG A 182 -4.22 -10.82 1.83
N PRO A 183 -4.98 -11.71 2.49
CA PRO A 183 -5.95 -12.56 1.81
C PRO A 183 -7.22 -11.84 1.32
N ARG A 184 -7.76 -10.86 2.06
CA ARG A 184 -8.88 -10.01 1.59
C ARG A 184 -8.46 -9.16 0.39
N GLN A 185 -7.23 -8.68 0.41
CA GLN A 185 -6.58 -8.09 -0.75
C GLN A 185 -6.44 -9.15 -1.83
N ALA A 186 -5.94 -10.36 -1.55
CA ALA A 186 -5.85 -11.45 -2.53
C ALA A 186 -7.19 -11.78 -3.22
N ALA A 187 -8.29 -11.69 -2.45
CA ALA A 187 -9.65 -11.87 -2.92
C ALA A 187 -10.18 -10.69 -3.78
N ARG A 188 -9.49 -9.54 -3.80
CA ARG A 188 -9.80 -8.44 -4.71
C ARG A 188 -9.15 -8.70 -6.05
N PHE A 189 -9.88 -9.35 -6.93
CA PHE A 189 -9.42 -9.60 -8.29
C PHE A 189 -9.47 -8.31 -9.12
N PRO A 190 -8.53 -8.17 -10.07
CA PRO A 190 -7.39 -9.06 -10.34
C PRO A 190 -6.10 -8.73 -9.56
N GLU A 191 -5.92 -7.52 -9.04
CA GLU A 191 -4.66 -7.02 -8.47
C GLU A 191 -4.23 -7.75 -7.20
N GLY A 192 -5.21 -8.11 -6.38
CA GLY A 192 -5.05 -8.86 -5.15
C GLY A 192 -4.27 -10.14 -5.31
N ARG A 193 -4.78 -11.02 -6.18
CA ARG A 193 -4.18 -12.32 -6.45
C ARG A 193 -2.77 -12.17 -7.00
N ALA A 194 -2.59 -11.24 -7.94
CA ALA A 194 -1.27 -10.93 -8.51
C ALA A 194 -0.27 -10.47 -7.44
N TRP A 195 -0.70 -9.65 -6.48
CA TRP A 195 0.14 -9.20 -5.38
C TRP A 195 0.47 -10.36 -4.41
N ASN A 196 -0.51 -11.23 -4.12
CA ASN A 196 -0.29 -12.41 -3.29
C ASN A 196 0.79 -13.34 -3.87
N LEU A 197 0.73 -13.63 -5.17
CA LEU A 197 1.72 -14.47 -5.84
C LEU A 197 3.13 -13.85 -5.77
N VAL A 198 3.25 -12.57 -6.10
CA VAL A 198 4.54 -11.88 -6.15
C VAL A 198 5.24 -11.82 -4.78
N ASN A 199 4.48 -11.76 -3.69
CA ASN A 199 5.07 -11.74 -2.34
C ASN A 199 5.60 -13.09 -1.85
N ARG A 200 5.22 -14.19 -2.51
CA ARG A 200 5.77 -15.52 -2.19
C ARG A 200 7.20 -15.69 -2.68
N ASP A 201 7.65 -14.80 -3.55
CA ASP A 201 8.98 -14.83 -4.11
C ASP A 201 9.85 -13.71 -3.50
N PRO A 202 10.65 -14.04 -2.47
CA PRO A 202 11.50 -13.06 -1.82
C PRO A 202 12.57 -12.47 -2.75
N ASP A 203 12.96 -13.20 -3.80
CA ASP A 203 14.08 -12.85 -4.68
C ASP A 203 13.74 -11.76 -5.70
N LEU A 204 12.46 -11.45 -5.90
CA LEU A 204 12.05 -10.33 -6.74
C LEU A 204 12.39 -9.00 -6.07
N SER A 205 13.22 -8.19 -6.72
CA SER A 205 13.46 -6.80 -6.31
C SER A 205 12.16 -5.98 -6.32
N ALA A 206 12.07 -4.93 -5.49
CA ALA A 206 10.84 -4.12 -5.37
C ALA A 206 10.34 -3.58 -6.74
N ARG A 207 11.27 -3.13 -7.61
CA ARG A 207 10.94 -2.69 -8.96
C ARG A 207 10.39 -3.83 -9.83
N ARG A 208 10.97 -5.02 -9.72
CA ARG A 208 10.53 -6.21 -10.45
C ARG A 208 9.16 -6.69 -9.95
N ARG A 209 8.94 -6.73 -8.63
CA ARG A 209 7.64 -7.04 -8.00
C ARG A 209 6.51 -6.20 -8.59
N ARG A 210 6.66 -4.86 -8.60
CA ARG A 210 5.63 -3.96 -9.18
C ARG A 210 5.31 -4.28 -10.63
N ARG A 211 6.33 -4.57 -11.46
CA ARG A 211 6.14 -4.92 -12.86
C ARG A 211 5.41 -6.26 -13.01
N VAL A 212 5.83 -7.28 -12.26
CA VAL A 212 5.23 -8.62 -12.31
C VAL A 212 3.78 -8.57 -11.81
N THR A 213 3.50 -7.87 -10.70
CA THR A 213 2.15 -7.68 -10.17
C THR A 213 1.25 -7.01 -11.21
N GLY A 214 1.69 -5.91 -11.82
CA GLY A 214 0.91 -5.22 -12.85
C GLY A 214 0.62 -6.09 -14.08
N PHE A 215 1.60 -6.91 -14.49
CA PHE A 215 1.44 -7.83 -15.61
C PHE A 215 0.47 -8.98 -15.29
N LEU A 216 0.63 -9.65 -14.15
CA LEU A 216 -0.27 -10.71 -13.70
C LEU A 216 -1.70 -10.19 -13.52
N ALA A 217 -1.87 -8.99 -12.94
CA ALA A 217 -3.18 -8.37 -12.80
C ALA A 217 -3.86 -8.12 -14.16
N LEU A 218 -3.10 -7.63 -15.16
CA LEU A 218 -3.60 -7.49 -16.53
C LEU A 218 -3.99 -8.84 -17.15
N VAL A 219 -3.18 -9.89 -16.95
CA VAL A 219 -3.47 -11.25 -17.44
C VAL A 219 -4.77 -11.79 -16.83
N TYR A 220 -4.93 -11.69 -15.52
CA TYR A 220 -6.16 -12.10 -14.84
C TYR A 220 -7.37 -11.28 -15.30
N ALA A 221 -7.23 -9.96 -15.46
CA ALA A 221 -8.30 -9.09 -15.95
C ALA A 221 -8.79 -9.54 -17.34
N ALA A 222 -7.86 -9.83 -18.25
CA ALA A 222 -8.19 -10.29 -19.60
C ALA A 222 -8.86 -11.67 -19.63
N ILE A 223 -8.44 -12.58 -18.75
CA ILE A 223 -9.06 -13.90 -18.61
C ILE A 223 -10.48 -13.79 -18.06
N LEU A 224 -10.67 -13.05 -16.97
CA LEU A 224 -11.98 -12.82 -16.35
C LEU A 224 -12.93 -12.04 -17.28
N HIS A 225 -12.39 -11.19 -18.15
CA HIS A 225 -13.19 -10.52 -19.17
C HIS A 225 -13.79 -11.52 -20.19
N ARG A 226 -13.03 -12.56 -20.56
CA ARG A 226 -13.47 -13.59 -21.52
C ARG A 226 -14.30 -14.69 -20.88
N ASP A 227 -13.95 -15.09 -19.67
CA ASP A 227 -14.66 -16.10 -18.90
C ASP A 227 -14.82 -15.64 -17.43
N PRO A 228 -15.89 -14.87 -17.14
CA PRO A 228 -16.20 -14.45 -15.78
C PRO A 228 -16.45 -15.61 -14.81
N GLY A 229 -16.78 -16.81 -15.31
CA GLY A 229 -17.02 -18.01 -14.50
C GLY A 229 -15.76 -18.65 -13.93
N LEU A 230 -14.59 -18.10 -14.26
CA LEU A 230 -13.31 -18.41 -13.61
C LEU A 230 -13.04 -17.53 -12.38
N ALA A 231 -13.86 -16.51 -12.12
CA ALA A 231 -13.78 -15.77 -10.87
C ALA A 231 -14.05 -16.76 -9.71
N PRO A 232 -13.21 -16.78 -8.67
CA PRO A 232 -13.52 -17.55 -7.47
C PRO A 232 -14.80 -17.05 -6.83
N ASP A 233 -15.53 -17.96 -6.18
CA ASP A 233 -16.74 -17.60 -5.47
C ASP A 233 -16.39 -16.64 -4.33
N ASN A 234 -17.08 -15.49 -4.28
CA ASN A 234 -16.88 -14.49 -3.26
C ASN A 234 -17.23 -15.04 -1.86
N ASP A 235 -18.20 -15.96 -1.77
CA ASP A 235 -18.60 -16.57 -0.51
C ASP A 235 -17.56 -17.59 -0.04
N GLU A 236 -17.00 -18.41 -0.93
CA GLU A 236 -15.90 -19.33 -0.61
C GLU A 236 -14.65 -18.56 -0.16
N LEU A 237 -14.30 -17.48 -0.86
CA LEU A 237 -13.22 -16.59 -0.44
C LEU A 237 -13.54 -15.94 0.90
N ALA A 238 -14.73 -15.39 1.09
CA ALA A 238 -15.10 -14.79 2.38
C ALA A 238 -15.05 -15.82 3.52
N ASP A 239 -15.44 -17.08 3.28
CA ASP A 239 -15.33 -18.16 4.24
C ASP A 239 -13.88 -18.56 4.53
N ALA A 240 -13.04 -18.70 3.51
CA ALA A 240 -11.60 -18.92 3.67
C ALA A 240 -10.98 -17.84 4.57
N LEU A 241 -11.38 -16.58 4.33
CA LEU A 241 -10.93 -15.41 5.07
C LEU A 241 -11.46 -15.36 6.51
N ARG A 242 -12.67 -15.86 6.75
CA ARG A 242 -13.26 -15.95 8.09
C ARG A 242 -12.54 -17.00 8.95
N HIS A 243 -12.20 -18.15 8.38
CA HIS A 243 -11.53 -19.23 9.11
C HIS A 243 -10.03 -18.96 9.37
N ALA A 244 -9.41 -18.10 8.56
CA ALA A 244 -8.04 -17.62 8.75
C ALA A 244 -7.82 -16.78 10.03
N GLY A 245 -8.88 -16.24 10.64
CA GLY A 245 -8.80 -15.19 11.67
C GLY A 245 -8.23 -15.59 13.03
N THR A 246 -7.85 -16.85 13.27
CA THR A 246 -7.40 -17.30 14.60
C THR A 246 -5.97 -17.83 14.66
N TRP A 247 -5.39 -18.32 13.54
CA TRP A 247 -4.08 -19.00 13.56
C TRP A 247 -3.19 -18.74 12.33
N GLY A 248 -3.36 -17.59 11.69
CA GLY A 248 -2.71 -17.30 10.42
C GLY A 248 -3.56 -17.77 9.26
N VAL A 249 -3.34 -17.14 8.12
CA VAL A 249 -4.17 -17.37 6.95
C VAL A 249 -3.73 -18.67 6.32
N ASP A 250 -4.68 -19.59 6.16
CA ASP A 250 -4.54 -20.72 5.28
C ASP A 250 -4.44 -20.23 3.82
N THR A 251 -3.21 -19.99 3.37
CA THR A 251 -2.91 -19.64 1.98
C THR A 251 -3.37 -20.73 1.01
N ASP A 252 -3.47 -21.97 1.47
CA ASP A 252 -3.84 -23.12 0.65
C ASP A 252 -5.31 -23.04 0.27
N THR A 253 -6.18 -22.56 1.16
CA THR A 253 -7.59 -22.32 0.82
C THR A 253 -7.74 -21.21 -0.22
N VAL A 254 -7.01 -20.09 -0.10
CA VAL A 254 -7.03 -19.03 -1.13
C VAL A 254 -6.52 -19.57 -2.47
N ASP A 255 -5.48 -20.38 -2.45
CA ASP A 255 -4.94 -21.03 -3.65
C ASP A 255 -5.94 -22.00 -4.27
N ALA A 256 -6.61 -22.80 -3.46
CA ALA A 256 -7.65 -23.72 -3.93
C ALA A 256 -8.78 -22.96 -4.64
N SER A 257 -9.28 -21.86 -4.05
CA SER A 257 -10.29 -21.01 -4.69
C SER A 257 -9.78 -20.38 -6.00
N CYS A 258 -8.51 -19.97 -6.05
CA CYS A 258 -7.92 -19.33 -7.24
C CYS A 258 -7.41 -20.31 -8.30
N ALA A 259 -7.34 -21.61 -8.01
CA ALA A 259 -6.63 -22.59 -8.83
C ALA A 259 -7.08 -22.63 -10.29
N ARG A 260 -8.39 -22.49 -10.55
CA ARG A 260 -8.94 -22.45 -11.91
C ARG A 260 -8.46 -21.24 -12.70
N LEU A 261 -8.43 -20.07 -12.07
CA LEU A 261 -7.96 -18.83 -12.67
C LEU A 261 -6.44 -18.88 -12.90
N ASP A 262 -5.67 -19.42 -11.95
CA ASP A 262 -4.22 -19.59 -12.06
C ASP A 262 -3.84 -20.59 -13.17
N GLN A 263 -4.57 -21.70 -13.28
CA GLN A 263 -4.41 -22.66 -14.37
C GLN A 263 -4.72 -22.02 -15.73
N ALA A 264 -5.76 -21.19 -15.82
CA ALA A 264 -6.10 -20.46 -17.05
C ALA A 264 -5.02 -19.43 -17.41
N ALA A 265 -4.47 -18.72 -16.43
CA ALA A 265 -3.37 -17.78 -16.61
C ALA A 265 -2.09 -18.48 -17.08
N ARG A 266 -1.74 -19.61 -16.45
CA ARG A 266 -0.62 -20.47 -16.88
C ARG A 266 -0.82 -20.95 -18.32
N GLY A 267 -2.01 -21.46 -18.64
CA GLY A 267 -2.35 -21.94 -19.98
C GLY A 267 -2.36 -20.85 -21.05
N LEU A 268 -2.76 -19.61 -20.72
CA LEU A 268 -2.66 -18.47 -21.63
C LEU A 268 -1.19 -18.11 -21.87
N LEU A 269 -0.40 -17.96 -20.80
CA LEU A 269 1.00 -17.59 -20.91
C LEU A 269 1.87 -18.70 -21.49
N ALA A 270 1.45 -19.96 -21.51
CA ALA A 270 2.17 -21.06 -22.17
C ALA A 270 2.07 -21.04 -23.71
N ARG A 271 1.15 -20.25 -24.28
CA ARG A 271 0.99 -20.09 -25.74
C ARG A 271 2.11 -19.27 -26.37
N GLU A 272 2.15 -19.28 -27.69
CA GLU A 272 3.06 -18.43 -28.46
C GLU A 272 2.87 -16.94 -28.12
N PRO A 273 3.94 -16.13 -28.10
CA PRO A 273 3.87 -14.71 -27.74
C PRO A 273 2.79 -13.90 -28.45
N ALA A 274 2.62 -14.13 -29.76
CA ALA A 274 1.62 -13.43 -30.55
C ALA A 274 0.19 -13.75 -30.09
N GLU A 275 -0.07 -14.97 -29.63
CA GLU A 275 -1.41 -15.41 -29.26
C GLU A 275 -1.86 -14.76 -27.95
N TRP A 276 -1.05 -14.82 -26.89
CA TRP A 276 -1.44 -14.20 -25.62
C TRP A 276 -1.40 -12.68 -25.70
N GLN A 277 -0.52 -12.08 -26.51
CA GLN A 277 -0.53 -10.63 -26.74
C GLN A 277 -1.85 -10.19 -27.39
N ALA A 278 -2.32 -10.90 -28.42
CA ALA A 278 -3.61 -10.61 -29.03
C ALA A 278 -4.78 -10.68 -28.02
N VAL A 279 -4.71 -11.57 -27.03
CA VAL A 279 -5.70 -11.61 -25.94
C VAL A 279 -5.68 -10.36 -25.08
N LEU A 280 -4.49 -9.89 -24.70
CA LEU A 280 -4.36 -8.68 -23.87
C LEU A 280 -4.74 -7.41 -24.65
N GLU A 281 -4.37 -7.32 -25.92
CA GLU A 281 -4.72 -6.21 -26.81
C GLU A 281 -6.24 -6.09 -26.99
N ASP A 282 -6.91 -7.21 -27.26
CA ASP A 282 -8.37 -7.29 -27.38
C ASP A 282 -9.09 -6.83 -26.09
N PHE A 283 -8.60 -7.27 -24.93
CA PHE A 283 -9.11 -6.80 -23.64
C PHE A 283 -8.92 -5.29 -23.43
N VAL A 284 -7.75 -4.76 -23.76
CA VAL A 284 -7.44 -3.33 -23.59
C VAL A 284 -8.30 -2.49 -24.54
N ALA A 285 -8.40 -2.88 -25.81
CA ALA A 285 -9.23 -2.20 -26.80
C ALA A 285 -10.71 -2.19 -26.38
N THR A 286 -11.23 -3.33 -25.90
CA THR A 286 -12.61 -3.43 -25.41
C THR A 286 -12.84 -2.60 -24.14
N SER A 287 -11.85 -2.51 -23.26
CA SER A 287 -11.93 -1.69 -22.04
C SER A 287 -11.93 -0.19 -22.36
N GLU A 288 -11.14 0.24 -23.35
CA GLU A 288 -11.07 1.65 -23.75
C GLU A 288 -12.30 2.11 -24.54
N ALA A 289 -12.97 1.21 -25.27
CA ALA A 289 -14.19 1.52 -26.00
C ALA A 289 -15.40 1.87 -25.10
N LYS A 290 -15.34 1.60 -23.79
CA LYS A 290 -16.47 1.79 -22.86
C LYS A 290 -16.63 3.23 -22.34
N ASP A 291 -16.01 4.24 -22.96
CA ASP A 291 -16.04 5.67 -22.57
C ASP A 291 -15.80 5.95 -21.07
N THR A 292 -15.18 4.98 -20.38
CA THR A 292 -14.77 5.08 -18.99
C THR A 292 -13.29 5.41 -18.97
N PRO A 293 -12.81 6.19 -17.98
CA PRO A 293 -11.37 6.42 -17.82
C PRO A 293 -10.63 5.08 -17.90
N SER A 294 -9.61 5.01 -18.74
CA SER A 294 -8.91 3.75 -18.98
C SER A 294 -8.49 3.13 -17.65
N GLY A 295 -8.95 1.91 -17.39
CA GLY A 295 -8.63 1.19 -16.17
C GLY A 295 -7.11 1.03 -16.00
N PRO A 296 -6.63 0.81 -14.76
CA PRO A 296 -5.19 0.73 -14.46
C PRO A 296 -4.45 -0.30 -15.33
N HIS A 297 -5.11 -1.39 -15.75
CA HIS A 297 -4.53 -2.41 -16.64
C HIS A 297 -4.26 -1.91 -18.06
N ALA A 298 -5.16 -1.10 -18.63
CA ALA A 298 -4.97 -0.52 -19.96
C ALA A 298 -3.81 0.48 -19.96
N VAL A 299 -3.69 1.27 -18.89
CA VAL A 299 -2.55 2.17 -18.67
C VAL A 299 -1.25 1.38 -18.56
N TYR A 300 -1.23 0.30 -17.76
CA TYR A 300 -0.07 -0.58 -17.66
C TYR A 300 0.36 -1.15 -19.01
N TRP A 301 -0.60 -1.68 -19.79
CA TRP A 301 -0.33 -2.24 -21.11
C TRP A 301 0.31 -1.19 -22.04
N ARG A 302 -0.29 0.00 -22.15
CA ARG A 302 0.24 1.10 -22.95
C ARG A 302 1.67 1.45 -22.56
N ASP A 303 1.94 1.59 -21.27
CA ASP A 303 3.28 1.90 -20.77
C ASP A 303 4.30 0.78 -21.03
N ALA A 304 3.84 -0.47 -21.07
CA ALA A 304 4.70 -1.62 -21.32
C ALA A 304 5.04 -1.78 -22.82
N VAL A 305 4.05 -1.60 -23.72
CA VAL A 305 4.26 -1.77 -25.17
C VAL A 305 4.77 -0.52 -25.88
N ARG A 306 4.66 0.65 -25.22
CA ARG A 306 5.16 1.91 -25.77
C ARG A 306 6.65 1.80 -26.07
N VAL A 307 7.01 2.09 -27.32
CA VAL A 307 8.40 2.33 -27.70
C VAL A 307 8.81 3.67 -27.13
N THR A 308 9.79 3.66 -26.24
CA THR A 308 10.40 4.86 -25.69
C THR A 308 11.79 5.04 -26.29
N THR A 309 12.10 6.22 -26.79
CA THR A 309 13.47 6.55 -27.19
C THR A 309 14.31 6.74 -25.92
N GLY A 310 15.34 5.92 -25.76
CA GLY A 310 16.28 6.03 -24.64
C GLY A 310 17.11 7.32 -24.73
N ALA A 311 17.86 7.63 -23.67
CA ALA A 311 18.79 8.77 -23.66
C ALA A 311 19.91 8.63 -24.71
N ASP A 312 20.15 7.40 -25.17
CA ASP A 312 21.05 7.02 -26.25
C ASP A 312 20.46 7.24 -27.66
N GLY A 313 19.20 7.68 -27.75
CA GLY A 313 18.50 7.89 -29.03
C GLY A 313 17.95 6.60 -29.64
N PHE A 314 18.13 5.44 -29.02
CA PHE A 314 17.64 4.17 -29.57
C PHE A 314 16.24 3.84 -29.06
N PRO A 315 15.38 3.27 -29.92
CA PRO A 315 14.06 2.80 -29.49
C PRO A 315 14.25 1.63 -28.53
N SER A 316 13.74 1.80 -27.31
CA SER A 316 13.67 0.75 -26.29
C SER A 316 12.21 0.39 -26.03
N ARG A 317 11.94 -0.90 -25.84
CA ARG A 317 10.66 -1.39 -25.32
C ARG A 317 10.90 -1.97 -23.94
N ARG A 318 9.99 -1.71 -23.02
CA ARG A 318 10.00 -2.42 -21.73
C ARG A 318 9.59 -3.86 -22.01
N SER A 319 10.46 -4.82 -21.70
CA SER A 319 10.10 -6.23 -21.77
C SER A 319 8.94 -6.54 -20.81
N LEU A 320 7.96 -7.34 -21.25
CA LEU A 320 6.95 -7.85 -20.32
C LEU A 320 7.59 -8.92 -19.42
N PRO A 321 7.31 -8.95 -18.11
CA PRO A 321 7.93 -9.90 -17.18
C PRO A 321 7.27 -11.28 -17.25
N VAL A 322 7.21 -11.86 -18.45
CA VAL A 322 6.47 -13.10 -18.75
C VAL A 322 7.08 -14.30 -18.03
N GLU A 323 8.41 -14.43 -18.04
CA GLU A 323 9.10 -15.55 -17.39
C GLU A 323 8.94 -15.54 -15.87
N ASP A 324 8.94 -14.36 -15.24
CA ASP A 324 8.65 -14.25 -13.81
C ASP A 324 7.21 -14.63 -13.49
N ALA A 325 6.26 -14.18 -14.31
CA ALA A 325 4.86 -14.53 -14.15
C ALA A 325 4.63 -16.04 -14.32
N ARG A 326 5.25 -16.67 -15.33
CA ARG A 326 5.20 -18.12 -15.55
C ARG A 326 5.76 -18.87 -14.33
N ARG A 327 6.96 -18.50 -13.86
CA ARG A 327 7.58 -19.13 -12.68
C ARG A 327 6.68 -19.04 -11.44
N LEU A 328 6.09 -17.88 -11.17
CA LEU A 328 5.17 -17.70 -10.03
C LEU A 328 3.90 -18.56 -10.16
N LEU A 329 3.35 -18.68 -11.37
CA LEU A 329 2.19 -19.54 -11.63
C LEU A 329 2.55 -21.03 -11.51
N ASP A 330 3.73 -21.44 -11.99
CA ASP A 330 4.22 -22.81 -11.86
C ASP A 330 4.36 -23.21 -10.38
N MET A 331 4.91 -22.32 -9.53
CA MET A 331 5.05 -22.56 -8.09
C MET A 331 3.74 -22.90 -7.37
N VAL A 332 2.61 -22.34 -7.84
CA VAL A 332 1.31 -22.51 -7.19
C VAL A 332 0.49 -23.62 -7.85
N VAL A 333 0.56 -23.75 -9.17
CA VAL A 333 -0.20 -24.76 -9.91
C VAL A 333 0.45 -26.15 -9.79
N ASP A 334 1.77 -26.22 -9.70
CA ASP A 334 2.54 -27.45 -9.58
C ASP A 334 3.59 -27.35 -8.48
N PRO A 335 3.17 -27.36 -7.19
CA PRO A 335 4.09 -27.21 -6.07
C PRO A 335 5.10 -28.37 -5.94
N ASN A 336 4.84 -29.49 -6.62
CA ASN A 336 5.72 -30.67 -6.64
C ASN A 336 6.55 -30.77 -7.94
N GLY A 337 6.45 -29.79 -8.85
CA GLY A 337 7.27 -29.73 -10.04
C GLY A 337 8.76 -29.71 -9.68
N PRO A 338 9.66 -30.18 -10.57
CA PRO A 338 11.10 -30.12 -10.30
C PRO A 338 11.44 -28.67 -9.95
N ALA A 339 11.86 -28.45 -8.70
CA ALA A 339 12.23 -27.13 -8.23
C ALA A 339 13.19 -26.54 -9.27
N ASN A 340 12.75 -25.51 -9.99
CA ASN A 340 13.49 -24.95 -11.12
C ASN A 340 14.91 -24.65 -10.62
N GLU A 341 15.87 -25.49 -11.02
CA GLU A 341 17.28 -25.21 -10.75
C GLU A 341 17.54 -23.82 -11.33
N PRO A 342 18.07 -22.88 -10.53
CA PRO A 342 18.24 -21.51 -10.97
C PRO A 342 19.06 -21.54 -12.26
N SER A 343 18.44 -21.11 -13.36
CA SER A 343 19.08 -21.08 -14.67
C SER A 343 20.43 -20.39 -14.52
N ALA A 344 21.51 -21.15 -14.67
CA ALA A 344 22.86 -20.63 -14.58
C ALA A 344 23.03 -19.58 -15.69
N ASN A 345 23.00 -18.30 -15.29
CA ASN A 345 23.29 -17.15 -16.14
C ASN A 345 24.74 -16.73 -15.96
#